data_AF-A0A316JMW0-F1
#
_entry.id   AF-A0A316JMW0-F1
#
_cell.length_a   1.000
_cell.length_b   1.000
_cell.length_c   1.000
_cell.angle_alpha   90.00
_cell.angle_beta   90.00
_cell.angle_gamma   90.00
#
_symmetry.space_group_name_H-M   'P 1'
#
loop_
_entity.id
_entity.type
_entity.pdbx_description
1 polymer ?
#
loop_
_entity_poly.entity_id
_entity_poly.type
_entity_poly.pdbx_seq_one_letter_code
_entity_poly.pdbx_strand_id
1 'polypeptide(L)'
;MGLNKERRTRNRKRQVVKHPCVQDPDRELLQFNVRLAKARQAQADTNRIERKAFREHARVENAVTAYARELCARLEEQSFSRGLTLRSIPESGDAVLIVQLSDLHFNERVDLPSNRYDFSIAAQRLAKLASRVKQLGKSYGARKVVIACLGDFLNSDRRLDELLSNATNRSKATLCAVDILRAFVLDLREQFEIEVYGITGNESRVNKELGWSDELASDSYDLMIYQILKRGFAGADGIAFKGFRSNELLFEVLGRTFLCLHGHQIGANVQKSVQEITGKYAAQGITVDFTLFGHLHASAIGDYHARNASLVGSNAYSEAGLNFCSKAAQNVHVVTPGTIDGMKVDLQDVSGIEPYPFAAEWEAYCPKSERKLHTPSVVYQVVV
;
A
#
# COMPACT_ATOMS: atom_id res chain seq x y z
N MET A 1 -13.96 124.46 -7.17
CA MET A 1 -13.51 123.88 -8.46
C MET A 1 -13.30 122.40 -8.24
N GLY A 2 -14.10 121.57 -8.91
CA GLY A 2 -14.13 120.12 -8.68
C GLY A 2 -12.99 119.38 -9.39
N LEU A 3 -12.68 118.17 -8.91
CA LEU A 3 -12.82 116.92 -9.66
C LEU A 3 -12.32 115.71 -8.85
N ASN A 4 -13.01 114.60 -9.09
CA ASN A 4 -12.61 113.20 -8.98
C ASN A 4 -12.52 112.45 -7.64
N LYS A 5 -13.46 111.49 -7.58
CA LYS A 5 -13.43 110.20 -6.88
C LYS A 5 -12.11 109.46 -7.11
N GLU A 6 -11.58 108.87 -6.05
CA GLU A 6 -10.96 107.53 -6.13
C GLU A 6 -11.11 106.80 -4.78
N ARG A 7 -11.67 105.59 -4.86
CA ARG A 7 -11.92 104.69 -3.73
C ARG A 7 -10.59 104.20 -3.16
N ARG A 8 -10.23 104.61 -1.94
CA ARG A 8 -9.18 103.97 -1.15
C ARG A 8 -9.69 102.66 -0.54
N THR A 9 -9.36 101.53 -1.17
CA THR A 9 -9.46 100.19 -0.57
C THR A 9 -8.39 100.06 0.52
N ARG A 10 -8.81 100.15 1.80
CA ARG A 10 -7.94 99.88 2.95
C ARG A 10 -7.72 98.38 3.09
N ASN A 11 -6.53 97.96 2.68
CA ASN A 11 -5.93 96.66 2.88
C ASN A 11 -5.74 96.38 4.40
N ARG A 12 -6.66 95.63 5.03
CA ARG A 12 -6.42 95.04 6.36
C ARG A 12 -5.73 93.69 6.17
N LYS A 13 -4.40 93.69 6.14
CA LYS A 13 -3.60 92.47 6.30
C LYS A 13 -3.89 91.88 7.69
N ARG A 14 -4.63 90.78 7.74
CA ARG A 14 -4.66 89.90 8.92
C ARG A 14 -3.27 89.26 9.03
N GLN A 15 -2.49 89.65 10.03
CA GLN A 15 -1.34 88.89 10.49
C GLN A 15 -1.87 87.56 11.04
N VAL A 16 -1.83 86.51 10.22
CA VAL A 16 -1.95 85.14 10.72
C VAL A 16 -0.57 84.78 11.23
N VAL A 17 -0.43 84.76 12.56
CA VAL A 17 0.74 84.20 13.23
C VAL A 17 0.82 82.74 12.80
N LYS A 18 1.79 82.39 11.95
CA LYS A 18 2.18 80.99 11.72
C LYS A 18 2.79 80.49 13.01
N HIS A 19 2.02 79.79 13.83
CA HIS A 19 2.61 78.88 14.80
C HIS A 19 3.38 77.80 14.02
N PRO A 20 4.63 77.50 14.38
CA PRO A 20 5.33 76.39 13.77
C PRO A 20 4.52 75.13 14.06
N CYS A 21 4.28 74.33 13.02
CA CYS A 21 3.77 72.98 13.18
C CYS A 21 4.80 72.23 14.02
N VAL A 22 4.56 72.15 15.33
CA VAL A 22 5.27 71.22 16.20
C VAL A 22 4.81 69.85 15.71
N GLN A 23 5.63 69.18 14.90
CA GLN A 23 5.55 67.73 14.80
C GLN A 23 5.78 67.23 16.21
N ASP A 24 4.68 66.87 16.89
CA ASP A 24 4.66 66.41 18.26
C ASP A 24 5.47 65.11 18.33
N PRO A 25 6.75 65.13 18.75
CA PRO A 25 7.64 63.98 18.67
C PRO A 25 7.10 62.84 19.53
N ASP A 26 6.37 63.20 20.59
CA ASP A 26 5.72 62.28 21.51
C ASP A 26 4.58 61.53 20.83
N ARG A 27 3.85 62.16 19.90
CA ARG A 27 2.78 61.50 19.14
C ARG A 27 3.33 60.50 18.13
N GLU A 28 4.45 60.79 17.49
CA GLU A 28 5.12 59.85 16.57
C GLU A 28 5.76 58.68 17.33
N LEU A 29 6.42 58.95 18.46
CA LEU A 29 6.94 57.93 19.38
C LEU A 29 5.83 57.02 19.91
N LEU A 30 4.69 57.58 20.31
CA LEU A 30 3.54 56.81 20.78
C LEU A 30 2.98 55.91 19.67
N GLN A 31 2.84 56.43 18.45
CA GLN A 31 2.40 55.64 17.31
C GLN A 31 3.38 54.52 16.97
N PHE A 32 4.69 54.79 17.02
CA PHE A 32 5.72 53.79 16.79
C PHE A 32 5.70 52.70 17.87
N ASN A 33 5.57 53.07 19.14
CA ASN A 33 5.47 52.14 20.26
C ASN A 33 4.22 51.27 20.17
N VAL A 34 3.08 51.83 19.77
CA VAL A 34 1.84 51.08 19.53
C VAL A 34 2.01 50.11 18.35
N ARG A 35 2.67 50.52 17.25
CA ARG A 35 2.97 49.62 16.12
C ARG A 35 3.91 48.49 16.55
N LEU A 36 4.95 48.79 17.32
CA LEU A 36 5.90 47.81 17.84
C LEU A 36 5.23 46.82 18.80
N ALA A 37 4.35 47.30 19.68
CA ALA A 37 3.56 46.44 20.56
C ALA A 37 2.61 45.52 19.78
N LYS A 38 1.91 46.06 18.75
CA LYS A 38 1.07 45.26 17.85
C LYS A 38 1.87 44.20 17.08
N ALA A 39 3.06 44.55 16.59
CA ALA A 39 3.94 43.61 15.90
C ALA A 39 4.47 42.51 16.83
N ARG A 40 4.86 42.86 18.07
CA ARG A 40 5.26 41.88 19.10
C ARG A 40 4.12 40.95 19.47
N GLN A 41 2.90 41.46 19.61
CA GLN A 41 1.72 40.66 19.87
C GLN A 41 1.44 39.70 18.71
N ALA A 42 1.47 40.19 17.46
CA ALA A 42 1.30 39.34 16.27
C ALA A 42 2.35 38.23 16.20
N GLN A 43 3.62 38.53 16.49
CA GLN A 43 4.68 37.51 16.55
C GLN A 43 4.45 36.49 17.68
N ALA A 44 3.99 36.93 18.85
CA ALA A 44 3.67 36.04 19.95
C ALA A 44 2.51 35.09 19.60
N ASP A 45 1.50 35.60 18.88
CA ASP A 45 0.37 34.80 18.40
C ASP A 45 0.81 33.78 17.34
N THR A 46 1.65 34.18 16.37
CA THR A 46 2.26 33.26 15.40
C THR A 46 3.06 32.16 16.10
N ASN A 47 3.96 32.53 17.02
CA ASN A 47 4.76 31.58 17.78
C ASN A 47 3.87 30.63 18.62
N ARG A 48 2.74 31.10 19.14
CA ARG A 48 1.78 30.28 19.89
C ARG A 48 1.13 29.22 18.99
N ILE A 49 0.72 29.62 17.77
CA ILE A 49 0.12 28.72 16.78
C ILE A 49 1.15 27.68 16.35
N GLU A 50 2.36 28.10 15.96
CA GLU A 50 3.45 27.21 15.56
C GLU A 50 3.81 26.20 16.66
N ARG A 51 3.97 26.66 17.90
CA ARG A 51 4.26 25.77 19.04
C ARG A 51 3.10 24.82 19.33
N LYS A 52 1.85 25.22 19.09
CA LYS A 52 0.69 24.33 19.23
C LYS A 52 0.73 23.24 18.16
N ALA A 53 0.92 23.60 16.90
CA ALA A 53 1.06 22.66 15.79
C ALA A 53 2.22 21.68 16.03
N PHE A 54 3.40 22.20 16.42
CA PHE A 54 4.56 21.36 16.74
C PHE A 54 4.28 20.36 17.87
N ARG A 55 3.62 20.79 18.95
CA ARG A 55 3.25 19.88 20.05
C ARG A 55 2.25 18.82 19.62
N GLU A 56 1.30 19.15 18.76
CA GLU A 56 0.33 18.20 18.23
C GLU A 56 1.03 17.16 17.35
N HIS A 57 1.90 17.60 16.43
CA HIS A 57 2.74 16.71 15.62
C HIS A 57 3.63 15.82 16.48
N ALA A 58 4.38 16.38 17.43
CA ALA A 58 5.28 15.63 18.31
C ALA A 58 4.52 14.61 19.18
N ARG A 59 3.29 14.91 19.61
CA ARG A 59 2.45 13.94 20.35
C ARG A 59 2.03 12.78 19.47
N VAL A 60 1.61 13.05 18.23
CA VAL A 60 1.25 12.00 17.27
C VAL A 60 2.46 11.14 16.96
N GLU A 61 3.61 11.75 16.65
CA GLU A 61 4.85 11.05 16.35
C GLU A 61 5.33 10.17 17.51
N ASN A 62 5.32 10.70 18.74
CA ASN A 62 5.66 9.93 19.94
C ASN A 62 4.69 8.77 20.16
N ALA A 63 3.39 8.98 19.97
CA ALA A 63 2.38 7.93 20.11
C ALA A 63 2.55 6.83 19.05
N VAL A 64 2.75 7.21 17.79
CA VAL A 64 3.02 6.26 16.69
C VAL A 64 4.30 5.49 16.94
N THR A 65 5.37 6.16 17.39
CA THR A 65 6.65 5.52 17.70
C THR A 65 6.51 4.53 18.86
N ALA A 66 5.84 4.92 19.95
CA ALA A 66 5.61 4.04 21.09
C ALA A 66 4.74 2.84 20.70
N TYR A 67 3.66 3.07 19.94
CA TYR A 67 2.79 2.02 19.42
C TYR A 67 3.55 1.05 18.52
N ALA A 68 4.35 1.55 17.58
CA ALA A 68 5.14 0.72 16.68
C ALA A 68 6.17 -0.12 17.45
N ARG A 69 6.84 0.45 18.45
CA ARG A 69 7.78 -0.28 19.32
C ARG A 69 7.09 -1.41 20.07
N GLU A 70 5.95 -1.13 20.71
CA GLU A 70 5.19 -2.15 21.44
C GLU A 70 4.68 -3.25 20.51
N LEU A 71 4.17 -2.88 19.33
CA LEU A 71 3.71 -3.85 18.33
C LEU A 71 4.86 -4.77 17.89
N CYS A 72 6.04 -4.22 17.64
CA CYS A 72 7.22 -5.03 17.30
C CYS A 72 7.61 -5.97 18.44
N ALA A 73 7.67 -5.45 19.68
CA ALA A 73 7.99 -6.25 20.85
C ALA A 73 7.00 -7.43 21.04
N ARG A 74 5.69 -7.18 20.85
CA ARG A 74 4.67 -8.24 20.93
C ARG A 74 4.78 -9.26 19.81
N LEU A 75 5.07 -8.84 18.57
CA LEU A 75 5.27 -9.76 17.45
C LEU A 75 6.52 -10.64 17.65
N GLU A 76 7.58 -10.08 18.22
CA GLU A 76 8.80 -10.82 18.55
C GLU A 76 8.57 -11.80 19.71
N GLU A 77 7.85 -11.37 20.74
CA GLU A 77 7.48 -12.24 21.87
C GLU A 77 6.52 -13.36 21.45
N GLN A 78 5.51 -13.05 20.63
CA GLN A 78 4.48 -13.96 20.16
C GLN A 78 4.75 -14.39 18.70
N SER A 79 5.98 -14.82 18.42
CA SER A 79 6.36 -15.24 17.07
C SER A 79 5.33 -16.21 16.46
N PHE A 80 5.12 -16.11 15.15
CA PHE A 80 4.11 -16.89 14.44
C PHE A 80 4.35 -18.40 14.49
N SER A 81 5.59 -18.80 14.77
CA SER A 81 6.04 -20.18 14.97
C SER A 81 6.09 -20.61 16.44
N ARG A 82 5.77 -19.72 17.41
CA ARG A 82 5.85 -20.05 18.84
C ARG A 82 4.92 -21.21 19.18
N GLY A 83 5.49 -22.27 19.75
CA GLY A 83 4.76 -23.49 20.12
C GLY A 83 4.52 -24.48 18.97
N LEU A 84 4.99 -24.18 17.76
CA LEU A 84 4.93 -25.11 16.63
C LEU A 84 6.26 -25.87 16.51
N THR A 85 6.19 -27.19 16.44
CA THR A 85 7.35 -28.03 16.10
C THR A 85 7.43 -28.15 14.59
N LEU A 86 8.31 -27.36 13.96
CA LEU A 86 8.55 -27.44 12.53
C LEU A 86 9.35 -28.71 12.23
N ARG A 87 8.88 -29.50 11.27
CA ARG A 87 9.54 -30.75 10.88
C ARG A 87 10.84 -30.45 10.14
N SER A 88 11.83 -31.34 10.36
CA SER A 88 13.03 -31.37 9.53
C SER A 88 12.63 -31.69 8.09
N ILE A 89 13.18 -30.92 7.16
CA ILE A 89 12.95 -31.13 5.74
C ILE A 89 14.00 -32.15 5.24
N PRO A 90 13.65 -33.08 4.35
CA PRO A 90 14.61 -34.04 3.81
C PRO A 90 15.80 -33.35 3.13
N GLU A 91 17.01 -33.93 3.25
CA GLU A 91 18.24 -33.34 2.72
C GLU A 91 18.34 -33.40 1.18
N SER A 92 17.63 -34.33 0.54
CA SER A 92 17.73 -34.58 -0.91
C SER A 92 16.58 -33.95 -1.70
N GLY A 93 16.91 -33.13 -2.70
CA GLY A 93 15.95 -32.59 -3.66
C GLY A 93 16.58 -31.56 -4.59
N ASP A 94 16.59 -31.84 -5.90
CA ASP A 94 17.22 -31.00 -6.92
C ASP A 94 16.27 -29.95 -7.51
N ALA A 95 14.99 -30.02 -7.16
CA ALA A 95 13.97 -29.10 -7.64
C ALA A 95 13.64 -28.00 -6.62
N VAL A 96 13.31 -26.83 -7.13
CA VAL A 96 12.76 -25.71 -6.36
C VAL A 96 11.45 -25.29 -7.00
N LEU A 97 10.40 -25.13 -6.21
CA LEU A 97 9.14 -24.57 -6.71
C LEU A 97 9.15 -23.06 -6.57
N ILE A 98 8.57 -22.34 -7.52
CA ILE A 98 8.27 -20.92 -7.39
C ILE A 98 6.75 -20.75 -7.46
N VAL A 99 6.15 -20.16 -6.44
CA VAL A 99 4.74 -19.81 -6.39
C VAL A 99 4.61 -18.32 -6.65
N GLN A 100 3.97 -17.93 -7.75
CA GLN A 100 3.60 -16.53 -7.97
C GLN A 100 2.37 -16.23 -7.11
N LEU A 101 2.47 -15.23 -6.24
CA LEU A 101 1.33 -14.64 -5.54
C LEU A 101 1.18 -13.20 -6.01
N SER A 102 0.13 -12.92 -6.77
CA SER A 102 -0.19 -11.56 -7.20
C SER A 102 -1.69 -11.38 -7.29
N ASP A 103 -2.13 -10.13 -7.23
CA ASP A 103 -3.53 -9.77 -7.46
C ASP A 103 -4.44 -10.60 -6.54
N LEU A 104 -4.08 -10.63 -5.25
CA LEU A 104 -4.87 -11.32 -4.24
C LEU A 104 -6.11 -10.50 -3.91
N HIS A 105 -6.01 -9.16 -3.96
CA HIS A 105 -7.13 -8.23 -3.72
C HIS A 105 -7.98 -8.61 -2.51
N PHE A 106 -7.32 -9.03 -1.43
CA PHE A 106 -7.99 -9.17 -0.15
C PHE A 106 -8.77 -7.89 0.16
N ASN A 107 -9.91 -8.05 0.83
CA ASN A 107 -10.94 -7.03 1.02
C ASN A 107 -11.95 -6.86 -0.12
N GLU A 108 -11.68 -7.30 -1.35
CA GLU A 108 -12.71 -7.26 -2.41
C GLU A 108 -13.83 -8.26 -2.12
N ARG A 109 -15.08 -7.82 -2.31
CA ARG A 109 -16.27 -8.68 -2.34
C ARG A 109 -16.79 -8.78 -3.76
N VAL A 110 -16.86 -10.00 -4.26
CA VAL A 110 -17.45 -10.31 -5.56
C VAL A 110 -18.62 -11.26 -5.34
N ASP A 111 -19.79 -10.90 -5.86
CA ASP A 111 -20.95 -11.78 -5.94
C ASP A 111 -21.55 -11.70 -7.35
N LEU A 112 -21.01 -12.52 -8.26
CA LEU A 112 -21.44 -12.66 -9.63
C LEU A 112 -21.96 -14.09 -9.87
N PRO A 113 -22.84 -14.30 -10.87
CA PRO A 113 -23.25 -15.66 -11.26
C PRO A 113 -22.06 -16.54 -11.66
N SER A 114 -21.01 -15.94 -12.22
CA SER A 114 -19.79 -16.60 -12.68
C SER A 114 -18.74 -16.80 -11.59
N ASN A 115 -18.75 -15.98 -10.54
CA ASN A 115 -17.67 -15.92 -9.55
C ASN A 115 -18.12 -15.34 -8.21
N ARG A 116 -17.58 -15.90 -7.12
CA ARG A 116 -17.69 -15.33 -5.78
C ARG A 116 -16.30 -15.12 -5.19
N TYR A 117 -16.16 -14.06 -4.40
CA TYR A 117 -14.92 -13.77 -3.69
C TYR A 117 -15.18 -12.98 -2.41
N ASP A 118 -14.53 -13.41 -1.33
CA ASP A 118 -14.43 -12.75 -0.04
C ASP A 118 -13.20 -13.32 0.69
N PHE A 119 -12.96 -12.93 1.95
CA PHE A 119 -11.82 -13.46 2.72
C PHE A 119 -11.86 -14.98 2.92
N SER A 120 -13.05 -15.57 3.09
CA SER A 120 -13.20 -17.02 3.28
C SER A 120 -12.85 -17.76 2.01
N ILE A 121 -13.36 -17.32 0.86
CA ILE A 121 -13.03 -17.89 -0.45
C ILE A 121 -11.54 -17.68 -0.75
N ALA A 122 -10.97 -16.51 -0.44
CA ALA A 122 -9.53 -16.26 -0.59
C ALA A 122 -8.69 -17.26 0.22
N ALA A 123 -9.07 -17.51 1.47
CA ALA A 123 -8.43 -18.48 2.34
C ALA A 123 -8.54 -19.91 1.79
N GLN A 124 -9.70 -20.31 1.28
CA GLN A 124 -9.89 -21.62 0.62
C GLN A 124 -9.05 -21.75 -0.65
N ARG A 125 -8.99 -20.70 -1.48
CA ARG A 125 -8.18 -20.69 -2.71
C ARG A 125 -6.70 -20.84 -2.41
N LEU A 126 -6.19 -20.18 -1.38
CA LEU A 126 -4.81 -20.34 -0.93
C LEU A 126 -4.56 -21.73 -0.33
N ALA A 127 -5.50 -22.31 0.42
CA ALA A 127 -5.39 -23.69 0.89
C ALA A 127 -5.35 -24.71 -0.27
N LYS A 128 -6.19 -24.52 -1.28
CA LYS A 128 -6.15 -25.31 -2.51
C LYS A 128 -4.81 -25.17 -3.25
N LEU A 129 -4.28 -23.94 -3.34
CA LEU A 129 -2.97 -23.67 -3.94
C LEU A 129 -1.86 -24.39 -3.17
N ALA A 130 -1.84 -24.31 -1.84
CA ALA A 130 -0.85 -24.98 -1.02
C ALA A 130 -0.88 -26.50 -1.19
N SER A 131 -2.08 -27.10 -1.22
CA SER A 131 -2.27 -28.52 -1.52
C SER A 131 -1.68 -28.91 -2.88
N ARG A 132 -1.91 -28.08 -3.92
CA ARG A 132 -1.34 -28.33 -5.24
C ARG A 132 0.19 -28.18 -5.26
N VAL A 133 0.73 -27.18 -4.57
CA VAL A 133 2.18 -26.98 -4.42
C VAL A 133 2.82 -28.17 -3.70
N LYS A 134 2.21 -28.67 -2.63
CA LYS A 134 2.63 -29.89 -1.92
C LYS A 134 2.63 -31.11 -2.83
N GLN A 135 1.58 -31.29 -3.63
CA GLN A 135 1.51 -32.37 -4.61
C GLN A 135 2.65 -32.29 -5.61
N LEU A 136 2.87 -31.13 -6.23
CA LEU A 136 3.96 -30.91 -7.19
C LEU A 136 5.34 -31.12 -6.55
N GLY A 137 5.54 -30.58 -5.34
CA GLY A 137 6.82 -30.68 -4.65
C GLY A 137 7.16 -32.13 -4.33
N LYS A 138 6.19 -32.93 -3.92
CA LYS A 138 6.38 -34.38 -3.74
C LYS A 138 6.69 -35.09 -5.06
N SER A 139 6.01 -34.74 -6.15
CA SER A 139 6.23 -35.36 -7.46
C SER A 139 7.60 -35.07 -8.06
N TYR A 140 8.13 -33.86 -7.85
CA TYR A 140 9.42 -33.44 -8.40
C TYR A 140 10.58 -33.51 -7.40
N GLY A 141 10.32 -33.97 -6.16
CA GLY A 141 11.33 -34.02 -5.10
C GLY A 141 11.84 -32.63 -4.72
N ALA A 142 10.96 -31.62 -4.70
CA ALA A 142 11.34 -30.26 -4.33
C ALA A 142 11.50 -30.14 -2.82
N ARG A 143 12.60 -29.53 -2.37
CA ARG A 143 12.86 -29.25 -0.94
C ARG A 143 12.48 -27.83 -0.53
N LYS A 144 12.38 -26.93 -1.50
CA LYS A 144 12.23 -25.49 -1.28
C LYS A 144 11.11 -24.94 -2.15
N VAL A 145 10.34 -24.02 -1.57
CA VAL A 145 9.37 -23.19 -2.26
C VAL A 145 9.79 -21.73 -2.13
N VAL A 146 9.95 -21.06 -3.26
CA VAL A 146 10.07 -19.61 -3.33
C VAL A 146 8.67 -19.03 -3.54
N ILE A 147 8.25 -18.15 -2.65
CA ILE A 147 7.03 -17.36 -2.79
C ILE A 147 7.42 -16.00 -3.36
N ALA A 148 7.02 -15.76 -4.61
CA ALA A 148 7.22 -14.50 -5.30
C ALA A 148 5.95 -13.64 -5.21
N CYS A 149 5.93 -12.69 -4.27
CA CYS A 149 4.82 -11.76 -4.06
C CYS A 149 4.92 -10.59 -5.05
N LEU A 150 4.09 -10.57 -6.09
CA LEU A 150 4.17 -9.61 -7.20
C LEU A 150 3.24 -8.39 -7.02
N GLY A 151 2.71 -8.17 -5.82
CA GLY A 151 1.90 -7.00 -5.47
C GLY A 151 0.39 -7.17 -5.64
N ASP A 152 -0.34 -6.13 -5.25
CA ASP A 152 -1.81 -6.07 -5.19
C ASP A 152 -2.41 -7.12 -4.24
N PHE A 153 -1.91 -7.14 -3.01
CA PHE A 153 -2.47 -7.99 -1.97
C PHE A 153 -3.79 -7.48 -1.42
N LEU A 154 -3.97 -6.16 -1.32
CA LEU A 154 -5.23 -5.52 -0.97
C LEU A 154 -5.89 -4.86 -2.18
N ASN A 155 -7.22 -4.97 -2.21
CA ASN A 155 -8.07 -4.26 -3.15
C ASN A 155 -7.91 -2.74 -3.00
N SER A 156 -8.09 -2.06 -4.13
CA SER A 156 -8.06 -0.62 -4.23
C SER A 156 -9.25 0.06 -3.52
N ASP A 157 -9.08 1.34 -3.20
CA ASP A 157 -10.13 2.28 -2.78
C ASP A 157 -10.08 3.58 -3.61
N ARG A 158 -9.47 3.49 -4.81
CA ARG A 158 -9.26 4.63 -5.70
C ARG A 158 -10.55 5.04 -6.37
N ARG A 159 -11.28 4.06 -6.93
CA ARG A 159 -12.57 4.24 -7.61
C ARG A 159 -13.74 3.91 -6.67
N LEU A 160 -14.90 4.49 -6.96
CA LEU A 160 -16.09 4.29 -6.13
C LEU A 160 -16.54 2.82 -6.12
N ASP A 161 -16.50 2.15 -7.26
CA ASP A 161 -16.88 0.73 -7.36
C ASP A 161 -15.96 -0.15 -6.49
N GLU A 162 -14.64 0.07 -6.56
CA GLU A 162 -13.65 -0.63 -5.74
C GLU A 162 -13.91 -0.39 -4.24
N LEU A 163 -14.22 0.86 -3.86
CA LEU A 163 -14.54 1.23 -2.49
C LEU A 163 -15.83 0.57 -1.98
N LEU A 164 -16.88 0.51 -2.81
CA LEU A 164 -18.17 -0.10 -2.44
C LEU A 164 -18.08 -1.62 -2.38
N SER A 165 -17.19 -2.23 -3.16
CA SER A 165 -16.90 -3.66 -3.11
C SER A 165 -16.01 -4.06 -1.93
N ASN A 166 -15.44 -3.12 -1.17
CA ASN A 166 -14.60 -3.44 -0.03
C ASN A 166 -15.41 -3.98 1.17
N ALA A 167 -14.96 -5.10 1.74
CA ALA A 167 -15.58 -5.73 2.90
C ALA A 167 -15.47 -4.88 4.18
N THR A 168 -14.31 -4.27 4.38
CA THR A 168 -13.95 -3.48 5.56
C THR A 168 -12.94 -2.38 5.17
N ASN A 169 -12.39 -1.66 6.14
CA ASN A 169 -11.30 -0.71 5.85
C ASN A 169 -9.97 -1.44 5.63
N ARG A 170 -9.07 -0.82 4.85
CA ARG A 170 -7.79 -1.43 4.44
C ARG A 170 -6.88 -1.81 5.60
N SER A 171 -6.93 -1.08 6.72
CA SER A 171 -6.16 -1.42 7.93
C SER A 171 -6.63 -2.73 8.56
N LYS A 172 -7.95 -2.92 8.71
CA LYS A 172 -8.52 -4.19 9.19
C LYS A 172 -8.28 -5.33 8.20
N ALA A 173 -8.43 -5.05 6.91
CA ALA A 173 -8.17 -6.03 5.86
C ALA A 173 -6.72 -6.53 5.85
N THR A 174 -5.75 -5.68 6.20
CA THR A 174 -4.35 -6.07 6.35
C THR A 174 -4.19 -7.15 7.42
N LEU A 175 -4.89 -7.04 8.55
CA LEU A 175 -4.83 -8.04 9.62
C LEU A 175 -5.37 -9.39 9.13
N CYS A 176 -6.52 -9.41 8.45
CA CYS A 176 -7.06 -10.62 7.83
C CYS A 176 -6.09 -11.22 6.80
N ALA A 177 -5.51 -10.38 5.93
CA ALA A 177 -4.53 -10.81 4.93
C ALA A 177 -3.29 -11.45 5.58
N VAL A 178 -2.78 -10.86 6.66
CA VAL A 178 -1.65 -11.41 7.42
C VAL A 178 -2.00 -12.77 8.03
N ASP A 179 -3.19 -12.94 8.62
CA ASP A 179 -3.61 -14.23 9.19
C ASP A 179 -3.67 -15.33 8.13
N ILE A 180 -4.31 -15.05 6.99
CA ILE A 180 -4.44 -16.01 5.89
C ILE A 180 -3.07 -16.35 5.29
N LEU A 181 -2.24 -15.35 5.02
CA LEU A 181 -0.90 -15.57 4.45
C LEU A 181 0.05 -16.26 5.43
N ARG A 182 -0.07 -15.96 6.73
CA ARG A 182 0.64 -16.68 7.79
C ARG A 182 0.29 -18.17 7.74
N ALA A 183 -1.01 -18.50 7.68
CA ALA A 183 -1.47 -19.88 7.60
C ALA A 183 -0.94 -20.58 6.34
N PHE A 184 -1.00 -19.91 5.18
CA PHE A 184 -0.46 -20.41 3.91
C PHE A 184 1.05 -20.71 3.98
N VAL A 185 1.84 -19.79 4.55
CA VAL A 185 3.29 -19.98 4.71
C VAL A 185 3.61 -21.15 5.64
N LEU A 186 2.89 -21.25 6.78
CA LEU A 186 3.05 -22.36 7.71
C LEU A 186 2.67 -23.70 7.09
N ASP A 187 1.57 -23.73 6.32
CA ASP A 187 1.09 -24.93 5.63
C ASP A 187 2.15 -25.45 4.65
N LEU A 188 2.73 -24.57 3.82
CA LEU A 188 3.84 -24.96 2.93
C LEU A 188 5.09 -25.39 3.71
N ARG A 189 5.42 -24.70 4.82
CA ARG A 189 6.59 -25.02 5.65
C ARG A 189 6.53 -26.42 6.28
N GLU A 190 5.35 -27.04 6.37
CA GLU A 190 5.26 -28.44 6.80
C GLU A 190 6.12 -29.40 5.97
N GLN A 191 6.38 -29.07 4.71
CA GLN A 191 7.10 -29.95 3.77
C GLN A 191 8.33 -29.29 3.12
N PHE A 192 8.42 -27.96 3.10
CA PHE A 192 9.43 -27.24 2.31
C PHE A 192 10.13 -26.13 3.09
N GLU A 193 11.38 -25.83 2.72
CA GLU A 193 12.01 -24.55 3.08
C GLU A 193 11.32 -23.44 2.30
N ILE A 194 11.05 -22.31 2.94
CA ILE A 194 10.33 -21.20 2.33
C ILE A 194 11.26 -19.99 2.19
N GLU A 195 11.34 -19.46 0.98
CA GLU A 195 11.93 -18.14 0.73
C GLU A 195 10.85 -17.19 0.20
N VAL A 196 10.78 -15.98 0.75
CA VAL A 196 9.76 -14.99 0.35
C VAL A 196 10.41 -13.73 -0.18
N TYR A 197 10.05 -13.38 -1.41
CA TYR A 197 10.43 -12.14 -2.08
C TYR A 197 9.18 -11.32 -2.37
N GLY A 198 9.27 -9.99 -2.34
CA GLY A 198 8.10 -9.14 -2.56
C GLY A 198 8.37 -7.86 -3.32
N ILE A 199 7.35 -7.41 -4.03
CA ILE A 199 7.25 -6.10 -4.64
C ILE A 199 5.87 -5.47 -4.41
N THR A 200 5.73 -4.19 -4.76
CA THR A 200 4.45 -3.48 -4.67
C THR A 200 3.64 -3.58 -5.95
N GLY A 201 2.32 -3.62 -5.81
CA GLY A 201 1.37 -3.36 -6.88
C GLY A 201 0.89 -1.91 -6.89
N ASN A 202 -0.06 -1.58 -7.75
CA ASN A 202 -0.64 -0.23 -7.85
C ASN A 202 -1.86 -0.04 -6.95
N GLU A 203 -2.66 -1.08 -6.71
CA GLU A 203 -3.91 -1.02 -5.98
C GLU A 203 -3.68 -1.00 -4.48
N SER A 204 -2.63 -1.69 -4.05
CA SER A 204 -2.21 -1.73 -2.64
C SER A 204 -1.49 -0.48 -2.16
N ARG A 205 -1.28 0.55 -2.99
CA ARG A 205 -0.67 1.82 -2.58
C ARG A 205 -1.60 2.64 -1.70
N VAL A 206 -1.03 3.34 -0.72
CA VAL A 206 -1.77 4.24 0.17
C VAL A 206 -2.20 5.51 -0.57
N ASN A 207 -1.29 6.06 -1.38
CA ASN A 207 -1.60 7.22 -2.21
C ASN A 207 -2.27 6.80 -3.53
N LYS A 208 -3.22 7.62 -4.00
CA LYS A 208 -3.94 7.41 -5.27
C LYS A 208 -3.08 7.71 -6.49
N GLU A 209 -2.03 8.51 -6.34
CA GLU A 209 -1.08 8.82 -7.40
C GLU A 209 -0.04 7.71 -7.57
N LEU A 210 0.20 7.30 -8.82
CA LEU A 210 1.20 6.29 -9.13
C LEU A 210 2.59 6.93 -9.15
N GLY A 211 3.31 6.82 -8.02
CA GLY A 211 4.71 7.21 -7.93
C GLY A 211 5.68 6.19 -8.53
N TRP A 212 6.77 6.67 -9.12
CA TRP A 212 7.87 5.80 -9.57
C TRP A 212 9.07 5.79 -8.62
N SER A 213 9.18 6.78 -7.72
CA SER A 213 10.19 6.78 -6.67
C SER A 213 9.94 5.69 -5.64
N ASP A 214 11.00 5.17 -5.06
CA ASP A 214 10.91 4.08 -4.09
C ASP A 214 10.10 4.48 -2.85
N GLU A 215 10.28 5.69 -2.32
CA GLU A 215 9.55 6.16 -1.15
C GLU A 215 8.03 6.21 -1.39
N LEU A 216 7.61 6.64 -2.59
CA LEU A 216 6.20 6.78 -2.91
C LEU A 216 5.56 5.43 -3.32
N ALA A 217 6.31 4.58 -4.01
CA ALA A 217 5.83 3.25 -4.38
C ALA A 217 5.77 2.31 -3.16
N SER A 218 6.73 2.42 -2.24
CA SER A 218 6.81 1.59 -1.02
C SER A 218 5.82 2.01 0.07
N ASP A 219 5.19 3.19 -0.02
CA ASP A 219 4.02 3.55 0.79
C ASP A 219 2.78 2.74 0.36
N SER A 220 2.81 1.46 0.72
CA SER A 220 1.91 0.41 0.26
C SER A 220 1.57 -0.57 1.37
N TYR A 221 0.33 -1.04 1.35
CA TYR A 221 -0.13 -2.13 2.20
C TYR A 221 0.58 -3.45 1.86
N ASP A 222 1.10 -3.65 0.64
CA ASP A 222 1.93 -4.80 0.29
C ASP A 222 3.19 -4.86 1.17
N LEU A 223 3.89 -3.72 1.30
CA LEU A 223 5.05 -3.62 2.17
C LEU A 223 4.66 -3.88 3.62
N MET A 224 3.54 -3.29 4.08
CA MET A 224 3.08 -3.48 5.45
C MET A 224 2.81 -4.95 5.77
N ILE A 225 2.06 -5.66 4.91
CA ILE A 225 1.78 -7.10 5.05
C ILE A 225 3.09 -7.90 5.05
N TYR A 226 3.98 -7.62 4.08
CA TYR A 226 5.28 -8.30 3.99
C TYR A 226 6.11 -8.12 5.27
N GLN A 227 6.19 -6.89 5.80
CA GLN A 227 6.99 -6.61 7.00
C GLN A 227 6.38 -7.20 8.27
N ILE A 228 5.05 -7.24 8.40
CA ILE A 228 4.40 -7.94 9.52
C ILE A 228 4.71 -9.44 9.47
N LEU A 229 4.57 -10.08 8.30
CA LEU A 229 4.91 -11.49 8.13
C LEU A 229 6.40 -11.75 8.41
N LYS A 230 7.30 -10.91 7.87
CA LYS A 230 8.74 -11.01 8.10
C LYS A 230 9.09 -10.94 9.59
N ARG A 231 8.52 -9.99 10.33
CA ARG A 231 8.74 -9.85 11.78
C ARG A 231 8.12 -11.02 12.55
N GLY A 232 6.91 -11.43 12.20
CA GLY A 232 6.23 -12.54 12.86
C GLY A 232 6.94 -13.88 12.67
N PHE A 233 7.59 -14.11 11.53
CA PHE A 233 8.41 -15.29 11.27
C PHE A 233 9.91 -15.10 11.62
N ALA A 234 10.29 -14.02 12.29
CA ALA A 234 11.68 -13.82 12.67
C ALA A 234 12.17 -14.97 13.56
N GLY A 235 13.27 -15.61 13.15
CA GLY A 235 13.84 -16.77 13.85
C GLY A 235 13.09 -18.09 13.63
N ALA A 236 12.06 -18.14 12.78
CA ALA A 236 11.41 -19.39 12.41
C ALA A 236 12.33 -20.23 11.49
N ASP A 237 12.61 -21.46 11.90
CA ASP A 237 13.49 -22.35 11.14
C ASP A 237 12.88 -22.71 9.77
N GLY A 238 13.70 -22.64 8.72
CA GLY A 238 13.30 -22.92 7.34
C GLY A 238 12.32 -21.92 6.70
N ILE A 239 12.12 -20.72 7.28
CA ILE A 239 11.37 -19.62 6.65
C ILE A 239 12.25 -18.38 6.57
N ALA A 240 12.50 -17.87 5.36
CA ALA A 240 13.36 -16.72 5.13
C ALA A 240 12.71 -15.65 4.24
N PHE A 241 12.56 -14.44 4.77
CA PHE A 241 12.15 -13.26 4.00
C PHE A 241 13.39 -12.56 3.45
N LYS A 242 13.66 -12.76 2.16
CA LYS A 242 14.94 -12.45 1.52
C LYS A 242 15.05 -11.03 0.97
N GLY A 243 13.93 -10.41 0.62
CA GLY A 243 13.97 -9.04 0.10
C GLY A 243 12.60 -8.51 -0.32
N PHE A 244 12.46 -7.20 -0.21
CA PHE A 244 11.34 -6.44 -0.74
C PHE A 244 11.87 -5.23 -1.50
N ARG A 245 11.32 -4.96 -2.68
CA ARG A 245 11.64 -3.77 -3.50
C ARG A 245 10.35 -3.12 -3.97
N SER A 246 10.39 -1.85 -4.30
CA SER A 246 9.15 -1.16 -4.66
C SER A 246 8.60 -1.65 -5.99
N ASN A 247 9.39 -1.60 -7.05
CA ASN A 247 8.92 -1.88 -8.41
C ASN A 247 9.43 -3.23 -8.95
N GLU A 248 10.74 -3.47 -8.83
CA GLU A 248 11.41 -4.60 -9.45
C GLU A 248 12.38 -5.27 -8.51
N LEU A 249 12.43 -6.60 -8.56
CA LEU A 249 13.30 -7.42 -7.72
C LEU A 249 13.90 -8.56 -8.55
N LEU A 250 15.20 -8.76 -8.41
CA LEU A 250 15.90 -9.92 -8.95
C LEU A 250 16.20 -10.93 -7.83
N PHE A 251 16.03 -12.20 -8.12
CA PHE A 251 16.48 -13.30 -7.26
C PHE A 251 16.97 -14.47 -8.11
N GLU A 252 17.75 -15.36 -7.51
CA GLU A 252 18.35 -16.50 -8.19
C GLU A 252 17.81 -17.82 -7.63
N VAL A 253 17.50 -18.76 -8.52
CA VAL A 253 17.14 -20.14 -8.17
C VAL A 253 17.93 -21.09 -9.07
N LEU A 254 18.76 -21.95 -8.44
CA LEU A 254 19.56 -22.96 -9.15
C LEU A 254 20.40 -22.38 -10.31
N GLY A 255 21.02 -21.21 -10.11
CA GLY A 255 21.84 -20.55 -11.15
C GLY A 255 21.04 -19.78 -12.20
N ARG A 256 19.71 -19.70 -12.08
CA ARG A 256 18.83 -18.95 -12.98
C ARG A 256 18.31 -17.68 -12.33
N THR A 257 18.41 -16.57 -13.05
CA THR A 257 17.99 -15.25 -12.56
C THR A 257 16.55 -14.96 -12.95
N PHE A 258 15.72 -14.69 -11.95
CA PHE A 258 14.32 -14.32 -12.10
C PHE A 258 14.11 -12.84 -11.84
N LEU A 259 13.38 -12.16 -12.72
CA LEU A 259 12.92 -10.79 -12.54
C LEU A 259 11.45 -10.78 -12.12
N CYS A 260 11.17 -10.18 -10.97
CA CYS A 260 9.82 -9.85 -10.53
C CYS A 260 9.50 -8.39 -10.85
N LEU A 261 8.33 -8.17 -11.45
CA LEU A 261 7.66 -6.86 -11.52
C LEU A 261 6.15 -7.06 -11.44
N HIS A 262 5.38 -6.01 -11.10
CA HIS A 262 3.93 -6.19 -10.99
C HIS A 262 3.27 -6.32 -12.37
N GLY A 263 3.67 -5.49 -13.35
CA GLY A 263 3.22 -5.62 -14.74
C GLY A 263 2.57 -4.40 -15.37
N HIS A 264 2.41 -3.26 -14.68
CA HIS A 264 1.83 -2.03 -15.25
C HIS A 264 2.59 -1.49 -16.48
N GLN A 265 3.86 -1.84 -16.59
CA GLN A 265 4.74 -1.43 -17.69
C GLN A 265 4.66 -2.35 -18.92
N ILE A 266 4.00 -3.50 -18.80
CA ILE A 266 3.95 -4.51 -19.86
C ILE A 266 2.78 -4.20 -20.80
N GLY A 267 3.11 -3.91 -22.06
CA GLY A 267 2.13 -3.65 -23.11
C GLY A 267 1.50 -4.91 -23.68
N ALA A 268 0.64 -4.73 -24.68
CA ALA A 268 -0.08 -5.84 -25.34
C ALA A 268 0.85 -6.89 -25.97
N ASN A 269 1.99 -6.46 -26.52
CA ASN A 269 3.03 -7.39 -26.98
C ASN A 269 3.94 -7.75 -25.79
N VAL A 270 3.53 -8.79 -25.07
CA VAL A 270 4.18 -9.22 -23.83
C VAL A 270 5.64 -9.58 -24.06
N GLN A 271 5.95 -10.40 -25.07
CA GLN A 271 7.31 -10.87 -25.33
C GLN A 271 8.26 -9.69 -25.62
N LYS A 272 7.84 -8.75 -26.46
CA LYS A 272 8.63 -7.55 -26.76
C LYS A 272 8.84 -6.70 -25.49
N SER A 273 7.77 -6.45 -24.73
CA SER A 273 7.84 -5.63 -23.52
C SER A 273 8.79 -6.23 -22.47
N VAL A 274 8.73 -7.55 -22.27
CA VAL A 274 9.63 -8.27 -21.36
C VAL A 274 11.09 -8.15 -21.81
N GLN A 275 11.37 -8.29 -23.11
CA GLN A 275 12.73 -8.15 -23.64
C GLN A 275 13.27 -6.72 -23.49
N GLU A 276 12.44 -5.70 -23.68
CA GLU A 276 12.82 -4.31 -23.45
C GLU A 276 13.15 -4.04 -21.96
N ILE A 277 12.32 -4.55 -21.05
CA ILE A 277 12.53 -4.40 -19.60
C ILE A 277 13.79 -5.15 -19.15
N THR A 278 14.00 -6.39 -19.61
CA THR A 278 15.17 -7.19 -19.25
C THR A 278 16.46 -6.65 -19.87
N GLY A 279 16.39 -6.01 -21.04
CA GLY A 279 17.54 -5.41 -21.72
C GLY A 279 18.28 -4.34 -20.89
N LYS A 280 17.59 -3.64 -19.97
CA LYS A 280 18.26 -2.66 -19.08
C LYS A 280 19.19 -3.32 -18.06
N TYR A 281 18.94 -4.57 -17.71
CA TYR A 281 19.78 -5.34 -16.79
C TYR A 281 21.00 -5.92 -17.50
N ALA A 282 20.89 -6.21 -18.80
CA ALA A 282 22.04 -6.62 -19.61
C ALA A 282 23.13 -5.53 -19.63
N ALA A 283 22.75 -4.25 -19.66
CA ALA A 283 23.69 -3.13 -19.54
C ALA A 283 24.43 -3.07 -18.19
N GLN A 284 23.92 -3.75 -17.16
CA GLN A 284 24.52 -3.88 -15.84
C GLN A 284 25.31 -5.19 -15.69
N GLY A 285 25.44 -5.98 -16.76
CA GLY A 285 26.08 -7.30 -16.73
C GLY A 285 25.21 -8.39 -16.11
N ILE A 286 23.90 -8.16 -15.96
CA ILE A 286 22.95 -9.12 -15.40
C ILE A 286 22.13 -9.72 -16.54
N THR A 287 22.18 -11.04 -16.68
CA THR A 287 21.29 -11.78 -17.58
C THR A 287 20.07 -12.23 -16.82
N VAL A 288 18.88 -11.86 -17.29
CA VAL A 288 17.61 -12.35 -16.74
C VAL A 288 17.17 -13.56 -17.55
N ASP A 289 17.02 -14.72 -16.90
CA ASP A 289 16.56 -15.96 -17.55
C ASP A 289 15.03 -15.99 -17.69
N PHE A 290 14.30 -15.49 -16.69
CA PHE A 290 12.83 -15.59 -16.68
C PHE A 290 12.16 -14.43 -15.93
N THR A 291 11.03 -13.95 -16.43
CA THR A 291 10.31 -12.79 -15.86
C THR A 291 8.93 -13.17 -15.31
N LEU A 292 8.66 -12.82 -14.05
CA LEU A 292 7.42 -13.10 -13.34
C LEU A 292 6.66 -11.78 -13.11
N PHE A 293 5.39 -11.74 -13.51
CA PHE A 293 4.53 -10.56 -13.31
C PHE A 293 3.03 -10.92 -13.23
N GLY A 294 2.16 -9.95 -12.93
CA GLY A 294 0.71 -10.11 -12.75
C GLY A 294 -0.11 -9.02 -13.47
N HIS A 295 -0.96 -8.31 -12.73
CA HIS A 295 -1.74 -7.13 -13.11
C HIS A 295 -3.00 -7.37 -13.95
N LEU A 296 -2.91 -8.14 -15.05
CA LEU A 296 -4.04 -8.31 -15.99
C LEU A 296 -4.98 -9.48 -15.65
N HIS A 297 -4.77 -10.12 -14.50
CA HIS A 297 -5.64 -11.17 -13.94
C HIS A 297 -5.86 -12.35 -14.90
N ALA A 298 -4.90 -12.61 -15.80
CA ALA A 298 -4.98 -13.69 -16.76
C ALA A 298 -3.62 -14.33 -16.98
N SER A 299 -3.56 -15.63 -16.70
CA SER A 299 -2.35 -16.42 -16.88
C SER A 299 -1.88 -16.42 -18.33
N ALA A 300 -0.61 -16.13 -18.55
CA ALA A 300 0.08 -16.34 -19.83
C ALA A 300 1.51 -16.76 -19.53
N ILE A 301 1.85 -18.01 -19.88
CA ILE A 301 3.18 -18.58 -19.64
C ILE A 301 3.81 -18.77 -21.02
N GLY A 302 4.95 -18.13 -21.23
CA GLY A 302 5.75 -18.25 -22.44
C GLY A 302 7.21 -18.57 -22.10
N ASP A 303 8.07 -18.56 -23.11
CA ASP A 303 9.44 -19.08 -22.99
C ASP A 303 10.32 -18.32 -21.99
N TYR A 304 10.11 -17.00 -21.86
CA TYR A 304 10.92 -16.11 -21.03
C TYR A 304 10.13 -15.41 -19.92
N HIS A 305 8.84 -15.74 -19.79
CA HIS A 305 7.97 -14.99 -18.91
C HIS A 305 6.74 -15.78 -18.45
N ALA A 306 6.22 -15.38 -17.29
CA ALA A 306 4.93 -15.83 -16.81
C ALA A 306 4.13 -14.66 -16.21
N ARG A 307 3.05 -14.30 -16.90
CA ARG A 307 1.98 -13.46 -16.35
C ARG A 307 1.08 -14.33 -15.49
N ASN A 308 0.86 -13.90 -14.26
CA ASN A 308 0.02 -14.55 -13.28
C ASN A 308 -1.44 -14.13 -13.46
N ALA A 309 -2.36 -15.00 -13.03
CA ALA A 309 -3.77 -14.64 -12.87
C ALA A 309 -4.00 -14.03 -11.47
N SER A 310 -5.24 -13.69 -11.16
CA SER A 310 -5.62 -13.18 -9.84
C SER A 310 -6.23 -14.26 -8.95
N LEU A 311 -6.16 -14.05 -7.63
CA LEU A 311 -6.87 -14.90 -6.68
C LEU A 311 -8.38 -14.65 -6.73
N VAL A 312 -8.81 -13.47 -7.20
CA VAL A 312 -10.22 -13.07 -7.31
C VAL A 312 -10.92 -13.77 -8.47
N GLY A 313 -10.30 -13.83 -9.65
CA GLY A 313 -11.00 -14.08 -10.91
C GLY A 313 -11.76 -12.84 -11.41
N SER A 314 -12.80 -13.04 -12.20
CA SER A 314 -13.66 -11.95 -12.72
C SER A 314 -14.32 -11.13 -11.61
N ASN A 315 -14.42 -9.82 -11.81
CA ASN A 315 -15.28 -8.93 -11.02
C ASN A 315 -16.19 -8.11 -11.95
N ALA A 316 -17.08 -7.30 -11.36
CA ALA A 316 -18.07 -6.55 -12.13
C ALA A 316 -17.42 -5.59 -13.15
N TYR A 317 -16.30 -4.97 -12.78
CA TYR A 317 -15.57 -4.07 -13.67
C TYR A 317 -14.90 -4.83 -14.83
N SER A 318 -14.28 -5.99 -14.56
CA SER A 318 -13.65 -6.78 -15.61
C SER A 318 -14.71 -7.31 -16.61
N GLU A 319 -15.82 -7.87 -16.12
CA GLU A 319 -16.86 -8.44 -16.99
C GLU A 319 -17.63 -7.36 -17.76
N ALA A 320 -18.14 -6.33 -17.09
CA ALA A 320 -19.00 -5.33 -17.73
C ALA A 320 -18.23 -4.13 -18.32
N GLY A 321 -17.16 -3.70 -17.65
CA GLY A 321 -16.39 -2.52 -18.03
C GLY A 321 -15.33 -2.81 -19.09
N LEU A 322 -14.68 -3.97 -19.02
CA LEU A 322 -13.59 -4.35 -19.92
C LEU A 322 -13.96 -5.47 -20.91
N ASN A 323 -15.12 -6.12 -20.74
CA ASN A 323 -15.49 -7.35 -21.46
C ASN A 323 -14.40 -8.43 -21.35
N PHE A 324 -13.82 -8.55 -20.16
CA PHE A 324 -12.71 -9.44 -19.87
C PHE A 324 -13.06 -10.37 -18.71
N CYS A 325 -13.25 -11.65 -19.03
CA CYS A 325 -13.52 -12.67 -18.04
C CYS A 325 -12.25 -13.45 -17.69
N SER A 326 -12.04 -13.71 -16.41
CA SER A 326 -10.92 -14.51 -15.93
C SER A 326 -11.36 -15.50 -14.85
N LYS A 327 -10.68 -16.64 -14.81
CA LYS A 327 -10.82 -17.61 -13.71
C LYS A 327 -9.80 -17.29 -12.62
N ALA A 328 -10.21 -17.45 -11.36
CA ALA A 328 -9.29 -17.40 -10.24
C ALA A 328 -8.20 -18.47 -10.40
N ALA A 329 -6.94 -18.05 -10.33
CA ALA A 329 -5.80 -18.93 -10.51
C ALA A 329 -4.50 -18.26 -10.04
N GLN A 330 -3.49 -19.08 -9.77
CA GLN A 330 -2.12 -18.64 -9.53
C GLN A 330 -1.17 -19.58 -10.28
N ASN A 331 0.00 -19.08 -10.67
CA ASN A 331 1.00 -19.86 -11.37
C ASN A 331 1.99 -20.48 -10.40
N VAL A 332 2.40 -21.70 -10.71
CA VAL A 332 3.50 -22.40 -10.04
C VAL A 332 4.52 -22.79 -11.09
N HIS A 333 5.80 -22.69 -10.76
CA HIS A 333 6.91 -23.10 -11.61
C HIS A 333 7.71 -24.17 -10.89
N VAL A 334 8.11 -25.22 -11.61
CA VAL A 334 9.14 -26.16 -11.15
C VAL A 334 10.44 -25.78 -11.82
N VAL A 335 11.45 -25.47 -11.01
CA VAL A 335 12.80 -25.17 -11.49
C VAL A 335 13.69 -26.36 -11.15
N THR A 336 14.34 -26.92 -12.17
CA THR A 336 15.37 -27.94 -12.05
C THR A 336 16.67 -27.40 -12.64
N PRO A 337 17.82 -28.09 -12.50
CA PRO A 337 19.06 -27.65 -13.16
C PRO A 337 18.94 -27.50 -14.69
N GLY A 338 18.01 -28.22 -15.32
CA GLY A 338 17.84 -28.24 -16.77
C GLY A 338 16.64 -27.45 -17.31
N THR A 339 15.57 -27.27 -16.52
CA THR A 339 14.28 -26.75 -17.02
C THR A 339 13.59 -25.80 -16.05
N ILE A 340 12.76 -24.92 -16.61
CA ILE A 340 11.79 -24.11 -15.88
C ILE A 340 10.42 -24.45 -16.46
N ASP A 341 9.64 -25.22 -15.71
CA ASP A 341 8.32 -25.71 -16.14
C ASP A 341 7.22 -24.95 -15.40
N GLY A 342 6.49 -24.10 -16.11
CA GLY A 342 5.41 -23.29 -15.55
C GLY A 342 4.02 -23.91 -15.76
N MET A 343 3.15 -23.81 -14.77
CA MET A 343 1.75 -24.23 -14.87
C MET A 343 0.79 -23.28 -14.16
N LYS A 344 -0.41 -23.14 -14.74
CA LYS A 344 -1.53 -22.46 -14.10
C LYS A 344 -2.25 -23.42 -13.15
N VAL A 345 -2.45 -23.02 -11.91
CA VAL A 345 -3.30 -23.73 -10.94
C VAL A 345 -4.67 -23.07 -10.92
N ASP A 346 -5.71 -23.81 -11.32
CA ASP A 346 -7.11 -23.34 -11.28
C ASP A 346 -7.63 -23.34 -9.83
N LEU A 347 -8.04 -22.16 -9.37
CA LEU A 347 -8.54 -21.91 -8.02
C LEU A 347 -10.03 -21.49 -8.02
N GLN A 348 -10.73 -21.61 -9.15
CA GLN A 348 -12.11 -21.16 -9.27
C GLN A 348 -13.05 -21.93 -8.35
N ASP A 349 -12.97 -23.26 -8.38
CA ASP A 349 -13.76 -24.16 -7.55
C ASP A 349 -13.00 -24.53 -6.27
N VAL A 350 -13.60 -24.25 -5.13
CA VAL A 350 -13.08 -24.53 -3.79
C VAL A 350 -14.01 -25.44 -2.97
N SER A 351 -14.93 -26.14 -3.65
CA SER A 351 -15.85 -27.07 -3.00
C SER A 351 -15.09 -28.13 -2.20
N GLY A 352 -15.46 -28.28 -0.92
CA GLY A 352 -14.82 -29.23 0.00
C GLY A 352 -13.44 -28.81 0.51
N ILE A 353 -13.01 -27.58 0.26
CA ILE A 353 -11.78 -27.02 0.83
C ILE A 353 -12.13 -26.20 2.07
N GLU A 354 -11.52 -26.54 3.20
CA GLU A 354 -11.64 -25.75 4.43
C GLU A 354 -10.82 -24.45 4.31
N PRO A 355 -11.38 -23.29 4.68
CA PRO A 355 -10.64 -22.04 4.69
C PRO A 355 -9.54 -22.09 5.76
N TYR A 356 -8.40 -21.44 5.49
CA TYR A 356 -7.47 -21.10 6.56
C TYR A 356 -8.16 -20.23 7.62
N PRO A 357 -7.81 -20.39 8.90
CA PRO A 357 -8.38 -19.57 9.96
C PRO A 357 -7.89 -18.12 9.86
N PHE A 358 -8.81 -17.18 10.07
CA PHE A 358 -8.52 -15.76 10.21
C PHE A 358 -9.54 -15.12 11.15
N ALA A 359 -9.18 -13.98 11.74
CA ALA A 359 -10.05 -13.24 12.64
C ALA A 359 -11.20 -12.53 11.88
N ALA A 360 -12.30 -13.27 11.64
CA ALA A 360 -13.46 -12.80 10.89
C ALA A 360 -14.16 -11.57 11.52
N GLU A 361 -13.94 -11.28 12.80
CA GLU A 361 -14.45 -10.07 13.45
C GLU A 361 -13.92 -8.77 12.82
N TRP A 362 -12.78 -8.82 12.13
CA TRP A 362 -12.24 -7.67 11.40
C TRP A 362 -12.95 -7.42 10.07
N GLU A 363 -13.59 -8.44 9.50
CA GLU A 363 -14.43 -8.32 8.32
C GLU A 363 -15.75 -7.59 8.64
N ALA A 364 -16.22 -7.66 9.89
CA ALA A 364 -17.44 -6.98 10.29
C ALA A 364 -17.34 -5.48 9.98
N TYR A 365 -18.17 -5.05 9.01
CA TYR A 365 -18.43 -3.66 8.71
C TYR A 365 -18.71 -2.97 10.04
N CYS A 366 -18.00 -1.90 10.37
CA CYS A 366 -18.27 -1.19 11.61
C CYS A 366 -19.51 -0.32 11.36
N PRO A 367 -20.73 -0.68 11.82
CA PRO A 367 -21.96 0.09 11.54
C PRO A 367 -21.97 1.46 12.24
N LYS A 368 -20.85 1.91 12.83
CA LYS A 368 -20.72 3.26 13.39
C LYS A 368 -20.90 4.38 12.35
N SER A 369 -20.98 4.06 11.05
CA SER A 369 -21.39 5.00 9.98
C SER A 369 -22.90 5.30 9.99
N GLU A 370 -23.75 4.37 10.45
CA GLU A 370 -25.20 4.59 10.56
C GLU A 370 -25.52 5.72 11.55
N ARG A 371 -24.76 5.81 12.65
CA ARG A 371 -24.81 6.94 13.59
C ARG A 371 -24.29 8.26 13.02
N LYS A 372 -23.54 8.24 11.93
CA LYS A 372 -23.03 9.45 11.24
C LYS A 372 -23.94 9.93 10.12
N LEU A 373 -24.90 9.12 9.66
CA LEU A 373 -25.97 9.55 8.75
C LEU A 373 -26.99 10.46 9.45
N HIS A 374 -27.10 10.34 10.77
CA HIS A 374 -27.82 11.31 11.60
C HIS A 374 -26.90 12.47 11.95
N THR A 375 -26.79 13.45 11.06
CA THR A 375 -26.38 14.79 11.46
C THR A 375 -27.58 15.40 12.19
N PRO A 376 -27.57 15.59 13.54
CA PRO A 376 -28.63 16.35 14.17
C PRO A 376 -28.56 17.77 13.62
N SER A 377 -29.55 18.16 12.83
CA SER A 377 -29.76 19.56 12.49
C SER A 377 -30.14 20.29 13.77
N VAL A 378 -29.25 21.13 14.28
CA VAL A 378 -29.58 22.07 15.35
C VAL A 378 -30.52 23.11 14.74
N VAL A 379 -31.83 22.87 14.83
CA VAL A 379 -32.86 23.79 14.32
C VAL A 379 -32.97 25.05 15.18
N TYR A 380 -32.49 25.00 16.43
CA TYR A 380 -32.49 26.15 17.33
C TYR A 380 -31.39 26.03 18.39
N GLN A 381 -30.53 27.04 18.47
CA GLN A 381 -29.52 27.19 19.52
C GLN A 381 -29.79 28.52 20.25
N VAL A 382 -30.24 28.45 21.51
CA VAL A 382 -30.27 29.63 22.38
C VAL A 382 -28.89 29.76 23.01
N VAL A 383 -28.20 30.83 22.65
CA VAL A 383 -26.99 31.26 23.34
C VAL A 383 -27.45 32.18 24.48
N VAL A 384 -27.13 31.82 25.72
CA VAL A 384 -27.29 32.70 26.89
C VAL A 384 -26.00 33.49 27.08
#